data_AF-A0A2M7AXS8-F1
#
_entry.id   AF-A0A2M7AXS8-F1
#
_cell.length_a   1.000
_cell.length_b   1.000
_cell.length_c   1.000
_cell.angle_alpha   90.00
_cell.angle_beta   90.00
_cell.angle_gamma   90.00
#
_symmetry.space_group_name_H-M   'P 1'
#
loop_
_entity.id
_entity.type
_entity.pdbx_description
1 polymer ?
#
loop_
_entity_poly.entity_id
_entity_poly.type
_entity_poly.pdbx_seq_one_letter_code
_entity_poly.pdbx_strand_id
1 'polypeptide(L)'
;MILGKYMSIDKYNLDWSSVERALEEGTFSGYKMAVVETEKIFHQVLEAKKIPGKTPASQIQFAKKFLGLPNKLNNARATYQKILNQPHFSIDRDETKTTIAAYYQAIIDLQENLAKHLSWQDQISLRAKNFLDKMPNQLKKISIVIALFSFGTLFLAKTSPGKMTASILTNIADFIIFRIFAGLTIIALILLIIFGVMYFKKRH
;
A
#
# COMPACT_ATOMS: atom_id res chain seq x y z
N MET A 1 -20.52 -24.96 -26.19
CA MET A 1 -21.19 -23.65 -26.35
C MET A 1 -21.89 -23.19 -25.05
N ILE A 2 -21.15 -22.99 -23.96
CA ILE A 2 -21.71 -22.50 -22.67
C ILE A 2 -21.29 -21.04 -22.44
N LEU A 3 -20.06 -20.71 -22.79
CA LEU A 3 -19.49 -19.37 -22.61
C LEU A 3 -19.78 -18.43 -23.78
N GLY A 4 -20.16 -18.92 -24.97
CA GLY A 4 -20.46 -18.07 -26.13
C GLY A 4 -21.59 -17.05 -25.93
N LYS A 5 -22.48 -17.27 -24.95
CA LYS A 5 -23.53 -16.31 -24.57
C LYS A 5 -23.05 -15.29 -23.52
N TYR A 6 -21.98 -15.59 -22.80
CA TYR A 6 -21.40 -14.76 -21.74
C TYR A 6 -20.08 -14.09 -22.14
N MET A 7 -19.43 -14.47 -23.25
CA MET A 7 -18.08 -14.03 -23.61
C MET A 7 -17.99 -13.20 -24.89
N SER A 8 -19.06 -12.53 -25.32
CA SER A 8 -18.95 -11.50 -26.34
C SER A 8 -18.29 -10.22 -25.81
N ILE A 9 -17.12 -10.34 -25.17
CA ILE A 9 -16.35 -9.19 -24.67
C ILE A 9 -14.86 -9.38 -24.95
N ASP A 10 -14.49 -9.28 -26.23
CA ASP A 10 -13.16 -8.84 -26.68
C ASP A 10 -12.81 -7.43 -26.16
N LYS A 11 -13.79 -6.68 -25.63
CA LYS A 11 -13.66 -5.29 -25.16
C LYS A 11 -12.58 -5.09 -24.09
N TYR A 12 -12.23 -6.13 -23.33
CA TYR A 12 -11.32 -6.00 -22.19
C TYR A 12 -10.04 -6.85 -22.29
N ASN A 13 -9.82 -7.54 -23.41
CA ASN A 13 -8.61 -8.30 -23.71
C ASN A 13 -8.15 -9.22 -22.56
N LEU A 14 -9.11 -9.92 -21.93
CA LEU A 14 -8.85 -10.90 -20.87
C LEU A 14 -8.77 -12.29 -21.49
N ASP A 15 -7.74 -13.06 -21.16
CA ASP A 15 -7.57 -14.43 -21.66
C ASP A 15 -8.42 -15.42 -20.84
N TRP A 16 -9.48 -15.93 -21.45
CA TRP A 16 -10.38 -16.94 -20.87
C TRP A 16 -10.09 -18.37 -21.37
N SER A 17 -9.08 -18.56 -22.22
CA SER A 17 -8.78 -19.85 -22.86
C SER A 17 -8.56 -20.98 -21.85
N SER A 18 -7.93 -20.67 -20.71
CA SER A 18 -7.69 -21.63 -19.64
C SER A 18 -8.98 -22.06 -18.92
N VAL A 19 -9.95 -21.14 -18.79
CA VAL A 19 -11.28 -21.43 -18.22
C VAL A 19 -12.08 -22.29 -19.20
N GLU A 20 -12.05 -21.95 -20.49
CA GLU A 20 -12.74 -22.70 -21.55
C GLU A 20 -12.26 -24.14 -21.61
N ARG A 21 -10.94 -24.34 -21.74
CA ARG A 21 -10.32 -25.66 -21.80
C ARG A 21 -10.65 -26.51 -20.57
N ALA A 22 -10.63 -25.90 -19.38
CA ALA A 22 -10.99 -26.58 -18.14
C ALA A 22 -12.48 -26.99 -18.08
N LEU A 23 -13.39 -26.18 -18.64
CA LEU A 23 -14.81 -26.53 -18.74
C LEU A 23 -15.08 -27.62 -19.78
N GLU A 24 -14.31 -27.65 -20.87
CA GLU A 24 -14.43 -28.64 -21.95
C GLU A 24 -14.08 -30.05 -21.50
N GLU A 25 -13.19 -30.21 -20.51
CA GLU A 25 -12.89 -31.50 -19.91
C GLU A 25 -14.17 -32.20 -19.37
N GLY A 26 -15.17 -31.43 -18.93
CA GLY A 26 -16.44 -31.96 -18.43
C GLY A 26 -16.32 -32.78 -17.14
N THR A 27 -15.15 -32.79 -16.50
CA THR A 27 -14.86 -33.52 -15.26
C THR A 27 -15.00 -32.63 -14.03
N PHE A 28 -15.16 -33.23 -12.85
CA PHE A 28 -15.14 -32.50 -11.57
C PHE A 28 -13.84 -31.71 -11.38
N SER A 29 -12.71 -32.23 -11.84
CA SER A 29 -11.41 -31.54 -11.76
C SER A 29 -11.36 -30.32 -12.68
N GLY A 30 -11.82 -30.48 -13.93
CA GLY A 30 -11.93 -29.39 -14.89
C GLY A 30 -12.82 -28.25 -14.39
N TYR A 31 -13.97 -28.58 -13.79
CA TYR A 31 -14.86 -27.59 -13.18
C TYR A 31 -14.22 -26.80 -12.04
N LYS A 32 -13.48 -27.47 -11.15
CA LYS A 32 -12.71 -26.77 -10.10
C LYS A 32 -11.66 -25.85 -10.71
N MET A 33 -10.93 -26.34 -11.71
CA MET A 33 -9.88 -25.58 -12.36
C MET A 33 -10.45 -24.34 -13.05
N ALA A 34 -11.60 -24.46 -13.70
CA ALA A 34 -12.30 -23.33 -14.30
C ALA A 34 -12.63 -22.23 -13.28
N VAL A 35 -13.09 -22.59 -12.07
CA VAL A 35 -13.33 -21.63 -10.98
C VAL A 35 -12.03 -20.98 -10.50
N VAL A 36 -10.95 -21.77 -10.35
CA VAL A 36 -9.64 -21.27 -9.91
C VAL A 36 -9.06 -20.28 -10.92
N GLU A 37 -9.07 -20.62 -12.21
CA GLU A 37 -8.60 -19.74 -13.27
C GLU A 37 -9.46 -18.46 -13.37
N THR A 38 -10.76 -18.56 -13.12
CA THR A 38 -11.65 -17.39 -13.05
C THR A 38 -11.29 -16.44 -11.89
N GLU A 39 -10.98 -16.95 -10.68
CA GLU A 39 -10.50 -16.10 -9.57
C GLU A 39 -9.18 -15.40 -9.94
N LYS A 40 -8.27 -16.07 -10.67
CA LYS A 40 -7.02 -15.45 -11.14
C LYS A 40 -7.28 -14.30 -12.12
N ILE A 41 -8.16 -14.49 -13.10
CA ILE A 41 -8.56 -13.44 -14.04
C ILE A 41 -9.18 -12.26 -13.28
N PHE A 42 -10.07 -12.54 -12.32
CA PHE A 42 -10.65 -11.50 -11.48
C PHE A 42 -9.58 -10.73 -10.69
N HIS A 43 -8.58 -11.42 -10.16
CA HIS A 43 -7.47 -10.78 -9.47
C HIS A 43 -6.65 -9.87 -10.39
N GLN A 44 -6.33 -10.32 -11.61
CA GLN A 44 -5.65 -9.50 -12.62
C GLN A 44 -6.45 -8.22 -12.92
N VAL A 45 -7.78 -8.29 -12.98
CA VAL A 45 -8.64 -7.12 -13.15
C VAL A 45 -8.52 -6.15 -11.98
N LEU A 46 -8.52 -6.64 -10.74
CA LEU A 46 -8.33 -5.81 -9.54
C LEU A 46 -6.97 -5.08 -9.57
N GLU A 47 -5.91 -5.78 -9.99
CA GLU A 47 -4.58 -5.20 -10.13
C GLU A 47 -4.49 -4.17 -11.24
N ALA A 48 -5.02 -4.49 -12.43
CA ALA A 48 -5.07 -3.59 -13.58
C ALA A 48 -5.85 -2.30 -13.27
N LYS A 49 -6.94 -2.41 -12.49
CA LYS A 49 -7.73 -1.27 -12.01
C LYS A 49 -7.12 -0.57 -10.79
N LYS A 50 -5.94 -1.01 -10.31
CA LYS A 50 -5.23 -0.44 -9.16
C LYS A 50 -6.10 -0.34 -7.91
N ILE A 51 -6.92 -1.37 -7.67
CA ILE A 51 -7.80 -1.42 -6.50
C ILE A 51 -6.94 -1.42 -5.21
N PRO A 52 -7.19 -0.49 -4.26
CA PRO A 52 -6.45 -0.41 -3.01
C PRO A 52 -6.61 -1.67 -2.15
N GLY A 53 -5.51 -2.08 -1.50
CA GLY A 53 -5.49 -3.20 -0.57
C GLY A 53 -4.14 -3.91 -0.58
N LYS A 54 -3.71 -4.40 0.59
CA LYS A 54 -2.46 -5.17 0.75
C LYS A 54 -2.59 -6.63 0.35
N THR A 55 -3.80 -7.17 0.47
CA THR A 55 -4.14 -8.57 0.20
C THR A 55 -5.31 -8.66 -0.78
N PRO A 56 -5.44 -9.77 -1.54
CA PRO A 56 -6.59 -9.97 -2.42
C PRO A 56 -7.93 -9.80 -1.70
N ALA A 57 -8.04 -10.30 -0.46
CA ALA A 57 -9.25 -10.14 0.35
C ALA A 57 -9.58 -8.67 0.64
N SER A 58 -8.58 -7.85 0.97
CA SER A 58 -8.77 -6.41 1.22
C SER A 58 -9.14 -5.63 -0.05
N GLN A 59 -8.56 -5.98 -1.20
CA GLN A 59 -8.92 -5.39 -2.49
C GLN A 59 -10.36 -5.70 -2.85
N ILE A 60 -10.78 -6.95 -2.64
CA ILE A 60 -12.16 -7.39 -2.90
C ILE A 60 -13.13 -6.69 -1.95
N GLN A 61 -12.79 -6.57 -0.66
CA GLN A 61 -13.59 -5.82 0.30
C GLN A 61 -13.78 -4.36 -0.15
N PHE A 62 -12.74 -3.72 -0.66
CA PHE A 62 -12.83 -2.37 -1.22
C PHE A 62 -13.69 -2.33 -2.49
N ALA A 63 -13.52 -3.32 -3.38
CA ALA A 63 -14.23 -3.43 -4.64
C ALA A 63 -15.75 -3.58 -4.48
N LYS A 64 -16.22 -4.19 -3.37
CA LYS A 64 -17.64 -4.46 -3.10
C LYS A 64 -18.57 -3.26 -3.29
N LYS A 65 -18.11 -2.04 -3.00
CA LYS A 65 -18.91 -0.82 -3.14
C LYS A 65 -19.22 -0.43 -4.59
N PHE A 66 -18.55 -1.03 -5.56
CA PHE A 66 -18.75 -0.81 -6.99
C PHE A 66 -19.49 -1.96 -7.68
N LEU A 67 -19.77 -3.04 -6.94
CA LEU A 67 -20.44 -4.21 -7.46
C LEU A 67 -21.96 -4.05 -7.33
N GLY A 68 -22.70 -4.40 -8.38
CA GLY A 68 -24.16 -4.47 -8.31
C GLY A 68 -24.64 -5.62 -7.45
N LEU A 69 -23.89 -6.74 -7.43
CA LEU A 69 -24.27 -7.98 -6.73
C LEU A 69 -23.15 -8.54 -5.83
N PRO A 70 -22.73 -7.82 -4.78
CA PRO A 70 -21.58 -8.22 -3.95
C PRO A 70 -21.79 -9.56 -3.22
N ASN A 71 -23.03 -9.94 -2.93
CA ASN A 71 -23.34 -11.23 -2.30
C ASN A 71 -23.09 -12.42 -3.24
N LYS A 72 -23.34 -12.26 -4.55
CA LYS A 72 -23.03 -13.32 -5.53
C LYS A 72 -21.52 -13.57 -5.62
N LEU A 73 -20.73 -12.51 -5.60
CA LEU A 73 -19.26 -12.63 -5.53
C LEU A 73 -18.81 -13.31 -4.24
N ASN A 74 -19.40 -12.98 -3.09
CA ASN A 74 -19.06 -13.66 -1.82
C ASN A 74 -19.31 -15.16 -1.89
N ASN A 75 -20.46 -15.57 -2.46
CA ASN A 75 -20.79 -16.99 -2.63
C ASN A 75 -19.81 -17.68 -3.59
N ALA A 76 -19.49 -17.04 -4.71
CA ALA A 76 -18.50 -17.54 -5.67
C ALA A 76 -17.12 -17.74 -5.01
N ARG A 77 -16.70 -16.77 -4.19
CA ARG A 77 -15.46 -16.88 -3.42
C ARG A 77 -15.52 -17.95 -2.34
N ALA A 78 -16.67 -18.16 -1.70
CA ALA A 78 -16.83 -19.25 -0.74
C ALA A 78 -16.65 -20.60 -1.44
N THR A 79 -17.21 -20.77 -2.65
CA THR A 79 -16.99 -21.96 -3.48
C THR A 79 -15.50 -22.13 -3.83
N TYR A 80 -14.81 -21.07 -4.27
CA TYR A 80 -13.37 -21.09 -4.49
C TYR A 80 -12.58 -21.51 -3.23
N GLN A 81 -12.92 -20.98 -2.05
CA GLN A 81 -12.27 -21.35 -0.79
C GLN A 81 -12.53 -22.81 -0.41
N LYS A 82 -13.71 -23.37 -0.70
CA LYS A 82 -13.99 -24.80 -0.51
C LYS A 82 -13.12 -25.65 -1.44
N ILE A 83 -12.98 -25.26 -2.71
CA ILE A 83 -12.12 -25.94 -3.68
C ILE A 83 -10.67 -26.04 -3.18
N LEU A 84 -10.13 -24.96 -2.58
CA LEU A 84 -8.76 -24.94 -2.09
C LEU A 84 -8.55 -25.69 -0.78
N ASN A 85 -9.49 -25.56 0.16
CA ASN A 85 -9.25 -25.96 1.55
C ASN A 85 -9.97 -27.25 1.97
N GLN A 86 -10.97 -27.71 1.21
CA GLN A 86 -11.74 -28.91 1.52
C GLN A 86 -11.31 -30.08 0.62
N PRO A 87 -10.61 -31.09 1.17
CA PRO A 87 -10.32 -32.31 0.44
C PRO A 87 -11.60 -32.94 -0.09
N HIS A 88 -11.54 -33.51 -1.29
CA HIS A 88 -12.66 -34.19 -1.95
C HIS A 88 -13.93 -33.34 -2.17
N PHE A 89 -13.87 -32.01 -2.00
CA PHE A 89 -14.97 -31.13 -2.41
C PHE A 89 -15.30 -31.40 -3.88
N SER A 90 -16.57 -31.51 -4.25
CA SER A 90 -16.99 -31.67 -5.64
C SER A 90 -17.94 -30.53 -6.00
N ILE A 91 -17.87 -30.10 -7.25
CA ILE A 91 -18.70 -29.02 -7.79
C ILE A 91 -19.23 -29.52 -9.13
N ASP A 92 -20.53 -29.38 -9.34
CA ASP A 92 -21.15 -29.79 -10.59
C ASP A 92 -21.05 -28.68 -11.65
N ARG A 93 -21.52 -29.01 -12.85
CA ARG A 93 -21.48 -28.11 -14.00
C ARG A 93 -22.31 -26.84 -13.80
N ASP A 94 -23.45 -26.92 -13.13
CA ASP A 94 -24.39 -25.80 -13.01
C ASP A 94 -24.00 -24.86 -11.87
N GLU A 95 -23.49 -25.41 -10.76
CA GLU A 95 -22.83 -24.62 -9.71
C GLU A 95 -21.60 -23.90 -10.29
N THR A 96 -20.76 -24.61 -11.06
CA THR A 96 -19.59 -24.01 -11.73
C THR A 96 -19.96 -22.84 -12.62
N LYS A 97 -20.96 -22.99 -13.49
CA LYS A 97 -21.45 -21.88 -14.33
C LYS A 97 -21.92 -20.70 -13.49
N THR A 98 -22.66 -20.96 -12.43
CA THR A 98 -23.19 -19.91 -11.55
C THR A 98 -22.06 -19.15 -10.85
N THR A 99 -21.04 -19.87 -10.38
CA THR A 99 -19.82 -19.30 -9.78
C THR A 99 -19.06 -18.44 -10.78
N ILE A 100 -18.80 -18.95 -11.99
CA ILE A 100 -18.09 -18.20 -13.04
C ILE A 100 -18.90 -16.95 -13.45
N ALA A 101 -20.22 -17.08 -13.62
CA ALA A 101 -21.08 -15.95 -13.96
C ALA A 101 -21.06 -14.85 -12.90
N ALA A 102 -20.97 -15.20 -11.62
CA ALA A 102 -20.86 -14.22 -10.53
C ALA A 102 -19.54 -13.45 -10.58
N TYR A 103 -18.42 -14.12 -10.86
CA TYR A 103 -17.13 -13.44 -11.08
C TYR A 103 -17.16 -12.54 -12.31
N TYR A 104 -17.71 -13.06 -13.41
CA TYR A 104 -17.83 -12.34 -14.65
C TYR A 104 -18.64 -11.05 -14.50
N GLN A 105 -19.79 -11.12 -13.82
CA GLN A 105 -20.57 -9.92 -13.51
C GLN A 105 -19.78 -8.92 -12.66
N ALA A 106 -19.02 -9.40 -11.67
CA ALA A 106 -18.18 -8.53 -10.87
C ALA A 106 -17.07 -7.83 -11.69
N ILE A 107 -16.51 -8.52 -12.70
CA ILE A 107 -15.53 -7.94 -13.64
C ILE A 107 -16.19 -6.82 -14.45
N ILE A 108 -17.38 -7.06 -15.00
CA ILE A 108 -18.15 -6.05 -15.74
C ILE A 108 -18.43 -4.84 -14.85
N ASP A 109 -18.97 -5.07 -13.65
CA ASP A 109 -19.29 -4.00 -12.70
C ASP A 109 -18.05 -3.15 -12.40
N LEU A 110 -16.88 -3.77 -12.21
CA LEU A 110 -15.63 -3.05 -11.99
C LEU A 110 -15.09 -2.33 -13.22
N GLN A 111 -15.45 -2.75 -14.42
CA GLN A 111 -15.03 -2.06 -15.64
C GLN A 111 -15.94 -0.87 -15.96
N GLU A 112 -17.24 -1.02 -15.71
CA GLU A 112 -18.24 -0.01 -16.05
C GLU A 112 -18.51 0.98 -14.92
N ASN A 113 -18.74 0.51 -13.70
CA ASN A 113 -19.14 1.36 -12.58
C ASN A 113 -17.95 2.09 -11.97
N LEU A 114 -16.76 1.49 -12.01
CA LEU A 114 -15.55 2.12 -11.51
C LEU A 114 -15.18 3.36 -12.33
N ALA A 115 -15.36 3.34 -13.65
CA ALA A 115 -15.10 4.52 -14.48
C ALA A 115 -16.20 5.59 -14.34
N LYS A 116 -17.46 5.17 -14.18
CA LYS A 116 -18.62 6.06 -14.09
C LYS A 116 -18.74 6.79 -12.75
N HIS A 117 -18.38 6.15 -11.64
CA HIS A 117 -18.56 6.72 -10.30
C HIS A 117 -17.34 7.44 -9.75
N LEU A 118 -16.17 7.32 -10.37
CA LEU A 118 -14.98 8.00 -9.91
C LEU A 118 -14.73 9.29 -10.69
N SER A 119 -14.85 10.42 -9.99
CA SER A 119 -14.27 11.68 -10.43
C SER A 119 -12.76 11.50 -10.65
N TRP A 120 -12.17 12.32 -11.52
CA TRP A 120 -10.71 12.30 -11.76
C TRP A 120 -9.91 12.45 -10.45
N GLN A 121 -10.44 13.21 -9.47
CA GLN A 121 -9.86 13.33 -8.13
C GLN A 121 -9.86 12.00 -7.38
N ASP A 122 -10.96 11.26 -7.46
CA ASP A 122 -11.09 9.95 -6.83
C ASP A 122 -10.15 8.94 -7.51
N GLN A 123 -9.96 9.02 -8.82
CA GLN A 123 -9.01 8.14 -9.51
C GLN A 123 -7.57 8.37 -9.05
N ILE A 124 -7.20 9.63 -8.83
CA ILE A 124 -5.88 9.99 -8.27
C ILE A 124 -5.80 9.51 -6.82
N SER A 125 -6.85 9.71 -6.02
CA SER A 125 -6.87 9.26 -4.63
C SER A 125 -6.77 7.73 -4.51
N LEU A 126 -7.42 6.97 -5.40
CA LEU A 126 -7.27 5.52 -5.48
C LEU A 126 -5.84 5.10 -5.81
N ARG A 127 -5.22 5.74 -6.81
CA ARG A 127 -3.84 5.44 -7.20
C ARG A 127 -2.87 5.76 -6.07
N ALA A 128 -3.03 6.92 -5.43
CA ALA A 128 -2.23 7.34 -4.29
C ALA A 128 -2.42 6.40 -3.10
N LYS A 129 -3.67 6.02 -2.80
CA LYS A 129 -3.99 5.07 -1.73
C LYS A 129 -3.40 3.68 -2.01
N ASN A 130 -3.53 3.17 -3.23
CA ASN A 130 -2.93 1.90 -3.62
C ASN A 130 -1.40 1.94 -3.52
N PHE A 131 -0.76 3.02 -3.97
CA PHE A 131 0.67 3.22 -3.84
C PHE A 131 1.11 3.25 -2.36
N LEU A 132 0.41 4.04 -1.54
CA LEU A 132 0.64 4.09 -0.10
C LEU A 132 0.40 2.72 0.54
N ASP A 133 -0.66 2.00 0.21
CA ASP A 133 -0.95 0.70 0.81
C ASP A 133 0.13 -0.34 0.53
N LYS A 134 0.72 -0.32 -0.67
CA LYS A 134 1.86 -1.17 -1.05
C LYS A 134 3.20 -0.71 -0.45
N MET A 135 3.28 0.54 0.04
CA MET A 135 4.51 1.08 0.62
C MET A 135 4.82 0.42 1.98
N PRO A 136 6.08 -0.05 2.21
CA PRO A 136 6.49 -0.59 3.50
C PRO A 136 6.28 0.42 4.62
N ASN A 137 5.88 -0.06 5.80
CA ASN A 137 5.61 0.81 6.95
C ASN A 137 6.82 1.67 7.36
N GLN A 138 8.05 1.19 7.14
CA GLN A 138 9.27 1.94 7.38
C GLN A 138 9.39 3.14 6.44
N LEU A 139 9.16 2.94 5.14
CA LEU A 139 9.19 4.02 4.16
C LEU A 139 8.10 5.07 4.44
N LYS A 140 6.90 4.66 4.88
CA LYS A 140 5.86 5.61 5.31
C LYS A 140 6.29 6.49 6.47
N LYS A 141 6.94 5.90 7.48
CA LYS A 141 7.47 6.66 8.62
C LYS A 141 8.54 7.64 8.17
N ILE A 142 9.46 7.19 7.32
CA ILE A 142 10.53 8.02 6.76
C ILE A 142 9.95 9.19 5.95
N SER A 143 8.97 8.96 5.08
CA SER A 143 8.37 10.03 4.30
C SER A 143 7.61 11.04 5.15
N ILE A 144 6.95 10.61 6.24
CA ILE A 144 6.35 11.53 7.23
C ILE A 144 7.42 12.37 7.92
N VAL A 145 8.54 11.76 8.35
CA VAL A 145 9.64 12.48 9.00
C VAL A 145 10.27 13.49 8.03
N ILE A 146 10.53 13.11 6.79
CA ILE A 146 11.07 14.02 5.76
C ILE A 146 10.09 15.17 5.48
N ALA A 147 8.79 14.88 5.38
CA ALA A 147 7.77 15.90 5.16
C ALA A 147 7.68 16.88 6.34
N LEU A 148 7.67 16.39 7.57
CA LEU A 148 7.66 17.23 8.79
C LEU A 148 8.94 18.05 8.90
N PHE A 149 10.10 17.46 8.62
CA PHE A 149 11.37 18.17 8.63
C PHE A 149 11.38 19.28 7.57
N SER A 150 10.99 18.97 6.33
CA SER A 150 10.93 19.94 5.23
C SER A 150 9.92 21.05 5.50
N PHE A 151 8.76 20.71 6.07
CA PHE A 151 7.78 21.69 6.48
C PHE A 151 8.30 22.55 7.62
N GLY A 152 8.96 21.94 8.62
CA GLY A 152 9.58 22.63 9.74
C GLY A 152 10.66 23.61 9.30
N THR A 153 11.55 23.21 8.39
CA THR A 153 12.59 24.12 7.86
C THR A 153 11.99 25.25 7.05
N LEU A 154 10.98 24.99 6.20
CA LEU A 154 10.27 26.02 5.45
C LEU A 154 9.50 26.97 6.38
N PHE A 155 8.88 26.44 7.43
CA PHE A 155 8.16 27.22 8.44
C PHE A 155 9.13 28.14 9.20
N LEU A 156 10.25 27.60 9.68
CA LEU A 156 11.30 28.37 10.35
C LEU A 156 11.88 29.46 9.43
N ALA A 157 12.11 29.15 8.15
CA ALA A 157 12.73 30.07 7.20
C ALA A 157 11.78 31.19 6.73
N LYS A 158 10.50 30.88 6.51
CA LYS A 158 9.57 31.80 5.84
C LYS A 158 8.61 32.53 6.78
N THR A 159 8.35 32.01 7.97
CA THR A 159 7.36 32.63 8.88
C THR A 159 8.04 33.53 9.92
N SER A 160 7.37 34.63 10.29
CA SER A 160 7.87 35.55 11.32
C SER A 160 8.11 34.87 12.68
N PRO A 161 7.18 34.02 13.18
CA PRO A 161 7.43 33.24 14.38
C PRO A 161 8.62 32.28 14.22
N GLY A 162 8.73 31.65 13.05
CA GLY A 162 9.82 30.72 12.75
C GLY A 162 11.21 31.36 12.80
N LYS A 163 11.37 32.55 12.24
CA LYS A 163 12.62 33.31 12.29
C LYS A 163 12.98 33.72 13.72
N MET A 164 11.99 34.10 14.52
CA MET A 164 12.18 34.41 15.94
C MET A 164 12.67 33.17 16.70
N THR A 165 12.04 32.01 16.53
CA THR A 165 12.48 30.75 17.15
C THR A 165 13.90 30.37 16.74
N ALA A 166 14.23 30.50 15.45
CA ALA A 166 15.59 30.23 14.95
C ALA A 166 16.63 31.17 15.60
N SER A 167 16.34 32.47 15.69
CA SER A 167 17.25 33.43 16.32
C SER A 167 17.48 33.15 17.81
N ILE A 168 16.46 32.72 18.55
CA ILE A 168 16.58 32.35 19.97
C ILE A 168 17.48 31.13 20.11
N LEU A 169 17.27 30.10 19.28
CA LEU A 169 18.09 28.89 19.27
C LEU A 169 19.56 29.20 18.93
N THR A 170 19.82 30.02 17.92
CA THR A 170 21.18 30.44 17.56
C THR A 170 21.84 31.21 18.71
N ASN A 171 21.12 32.15 19.34
CA ASN A 171 21.66 32.91 20.48
C ASN A 171 21.99 32.02 21.69
N ILE A 172 21.17 31.00 21.98
CA ILE A 172 21.44 30.03 23.04
C ILE A 172 22.67 29.18 22.68
N ALA A 173 22.75 28.71 21.43
CA ALA A 173 23.89 27.93 20.96
C ALA A 173 25.19 28.73 21.04
N ASP A 174 25.18 29.98 20.58
CA ASP A 174 26.34 30.87 20.66
C ASP A 174 26.73 31.15 22.12
N PHE A 175 25.76 31.31 23.02
CA PHE A 175 26.04 31.45 24.45
C PHE A 175 26.71 30.20 25.02
N ILE A 176 26.21 29.01 24.73
CA ILE A 176 26.77 27.75 25.24
C ILE A 176 28.17 27.51 24.66
N ILE A 177 28.33 27.63 23.34
CA ILE A 177 29.57 27.33 22.64
C ILE A 177 30.63 28.38 22.94
N PHE A 178 30.33 29.67 22.78
CA PHE A 178 31.34 30.70 22.86
C PHE A 178 31.55 31.27 24.26
N ARG A 179 30.54 31.31 25.14
CA ARG A 179 30.75 31.80 26.51
C ARG A 179 31.13 30.69 27.47
N ILE A 180 30.38 29.58 27.49
CA ILE A 180 30.64 28.52 28.47
C ILE A 180 31.87 27.71 28.05
N PHE A 181 31.91 27.24 26.81
CA PHE A 181 33.02 26.39 26.36
C PHE A 181 34.35 27.15 26.31
N ALA A 182 34.39 28.38 25.79
CA ALA A 182 35.61 29.19 25.80
C ALA A 182 36.08 29.49 27.24
N GLY A 183 35.16 29.82 28.15
CA GLY A 183 35.48 30.03 29.56
C GLY A 183 36.11 28.79 30.21
N LEU A 184 35.55 27.60 29.96
CA LEU A 184 36.11 26.34 30.43
C LEU A 184 37.51 26.06 29.85
N THR A 185 37.75 26.36 28.58
CA THR A 185 39.08 26.18 27.98
C THR A 185 40.14 27.09 28.60
N ILE A 186 39.78 28.34 28.93
CA ILE A 186 40.68 29.28 29.62
C ILE A 186 41.01 28.78 31.02
N ILE A 187 40.00 28.31 31.77
CA ILE A 187 40.19 27.74 33.11
C ILE A 187 41.11 26.51 33.04
N ALA A 188 40.89 25.61 32.09
CA ALA A 188 41.73 24.43 31.90
C ALA A 188 43.19 24.79 31.59
N LEU A 189 43.42 25.82 30.76
CA LEU A 189 44.76 26.34 30.45
C LEU A 189 45.45 26.90 31.69
N ILE A 190 44.75 27.69 32.51
CA ILE A 190 45.29 28.23 33.76
C ILE A 190 45.67 27.09 34.71
N LEU A 191 44.80 26.10 34.87
CA LEU A 191 45.07 24.93 35.71
C LEU A 191 46.29 24.15 35.23
N LEU A 192 46.44 23.96 33.91
CA LEU A 192 47.63 23.32 33.32
C LEU A 192 48.92 24.08 33.64
N ILE A 193 48.90 25.41 33.55
CA ILE A 193 50.07 26.25 33.88
C ILE A 193 50.41 26.11 35.37
N ILE A 194 49.42 26.22 36.26
CA ILE A 194 49.63 26.08 37.71
C ILE A 194 50.20 24.70 38.04
N PHE A 195 49.63 23.65 37.47
CA PHE A 195 50.09 22.28 37.68
C PHE A 195 51.51 22.08 37.15
N GLY A 196 51.83 22.66 35.99
CA GLY A 196 53.18 22.65 35.42
C GLY A 196 54.19 23.31 36.35
N VAL A 197 53.90 24.53 36.84
CA VAL A 197 54.77 25.25 37.78
C VAL A 197 54.97 24.47 39.08
N MET A 198 53.89 23.90 39.65
CA MET A 198 53.99 23.06 40.85
C MET A 198 54.83 21.81 40.62
N TYR A 199 54.67 21.16 39.47
CA TYR A 199 55.43 19.96 39.12
C TYR A 199 56.93 20.26 38.99
N PHE A 200 57.31 21.36 38.34
CA PHE A 200 58.71 21.80 38.25
C PHE A 200 59.29 22.19 39.60
N LYS A 201 58.53 22.88 40.46
CA LYS A 201 58.98 23.26 41.81
C LYS A 201 59.23 22.06 42.73
N LYS A 202 58.50 20.96 42.55
CA LYS A 202 58.67 19.73 43.37
C LYS A 202 59.89 18.90 42.94
N ARG A 203 60.44 19.14 41.75
CA ARG A 203 61.55 18.36 41.16
C ARG A 203 62.93 18.99 41.40
N HIS A 204 62.97 20.25 41.83
CA HIS A 204 64.16 20.93 42.35
C HIS A 204 64.15 20.92 43.89
#